data_AF-A0A353N953-F1
#
_entry.id   AF-A0A353N953-F1
#
_cell.length_a   1.000
_cell.length_b   1.000
_cell.length_c   1.000
_cell.angle_alpha   90.00
_cell.angle_beta   90.00
_cell.angle_gamma   90.00
#
_symmetry.space_group_name_H-M   'P 1'
#
loop_
_entity.id
_entity.type
_entity.pdbx_description
1 polymer ?
#
loop_
_entity_poly.entity_id
_entity_poly.type
_entity_poly.pdbx_seq_one_letter_code
_entity_poly.pdbx_strand_id
1 'polypeptide(L)'
;IGETAEIGDNVTIYQGVTLGGTGKEKGKRHPTVGDNVIIAAGAKVLGSITIGENAKIGAGAVVIKSVPANSTVVGVPGRVVIQDGVKIGLPDLEHGKLPDPILAFCEQLQKRIEALEIQLKAKTSSDH
;
A
#
# COMPACT_ATOMS: atom_id res chain seq x y z
N ILE A 1 -15.29 14.58 -3.01
CA ILE A 1 -14.25 15.46 -2.43
C ILE A 1 -14.75 15.91 -1.07
N GLY A 2 -13.92 15.88 -0.04
CA GLY A 2 -14.33 16.20 1.32
C GLY A 2 -14.33 17.69 1.65
N GLU A 3 -15.02 18.04 2.74
CA GLU A 3 -15.33 19.43 3.16
C GLU A 3 -14.11 20.35 3.27
N THR A 4 -13.00 19.86 3.82
CA THR A 4 -11.80 20.65 4.10
C THR A 4 -10.66 20.33 3.13
N ALA A 5 -10.99 19.74 1.97
CA ALA A 5 -10.01 19.45 0.94
C ALA A 5 -9.60 20.75 0.24
N GLU A 6 -8.31 20.91 -0.02
CA GLU A 6 -7.77 22.00 -0.81
C GLU A 6 -7.20 21.43 -2.11
N ILE A 7 -7.45 22.09 -3.22
CA ILE A 7 -6.99 21.68 -4.55
C ILE A 7 -6.35 22.90 -5.19
N GLY A 8 -5.08 22.77 -5.57
CA GLY A 8 -4.31 23.79 -6.27
C GLY A 8 -4.71 23.91 -7.75
N ASP A 9 -3.87 24.59 -8.51
CA ASP A 9 -4.12 24.91 -9.90
C ASP A 9 -3.73 23.76 -10.85
N ASN A 10 -4.44 23.65 -11.97
CA ASN A 10 -4.17 22.67 -13.03
C ASN A 10 -4.17 21.20 -12.57
N VAL A 11 -4.95 20.87 -11.55
CA VAL A 11 -5.07 19.49 -11.03
C VAL A 11 -6.00 18.67 -11.92
N THR A 12 -5.56 17.48 -12.32
CA THR A 12 -6.37 16.52 -13.08
C THR A 12 -6.85 15.40 -12.16
N ILE A 13 -8.16 15.26 -12.00
CA ILE A 13 -8.78 14.23 -11.16
C ILE A 13 -9.67 13.32 -12.02
N TYR A 14 -9.37 12.03 -12.04
CA TYR A 14 -10.15 11.02 -12.78
C TYR A 14 -11.32 10.47 -11.95
N GLN A 15 -12.18 9.68 -12.61
CA GLN A 15 -13.37 9.09 -11.99
C GLN A 15 -13.03 8.18 -10.79
N GLY A 16 -13.94 8.15 -9.81
CA GLY A 16 -13.81 7.26 -8.64
C GLY A 16 -12.73 7.68 -7.64
N VAL A 17 -12.09 8.83 -7.84
CA VAL A 17 -11.14 9.38 -6.86
C VAL A 17 -11.85 9.81 -5.59
N THR A 18 -11.25 9.48 -4.45
CA THR A 18 -11.70 9.92 -3.12
C THR A 18 -10.66 10.82 -2.47
N LEU A 19 -11.00 12.08 -2.20
CA LEU A 19 -10.28 12.96 -1.28
C LEU A 19 -11.06 12.96 0.04
N GLY A 20 -10.66 12.10 0.97
CA GLY A 20 -11.45 11.75 2.15
C GLY A 20 -10.70 11.98 3.46
N GLY A 21 -11.42 12.03 4.56
CA GLY A 21 -10.82 12.06 5.89
C GLY A 21 -10.71 10.68 6.54
N THR A 22 -9.87 10.57 7.56
CA THR A 22 -9.67 9.34 8.34
C THR A 22 -10.58 9.26 9.58
N GLY A 23 -11.39 10.30 9.82
CA GLY A 23 -12.34 10.36 10.93
C GLY A 23 -11.75 10.66 12.32
N LYS A 24 -10.41 10.79 12.43
CA LYS A 24 -9.72 11.02 13.71
C LYS A 24 -9.53 12.49 14.08
N GLU A 25 -9.68 13.40 13.11
CA GLU A 25 -9.30 14.81 13.24
C GLU A 25 -10.53 15.73 13.26
N LYS A 26 -10.53 16.71 14.17
CA LYS A 26 -11.51 17.82 14.19
C LYS A 26 -10.88 19.02 13.47
N GLY A 27 -11.54 19.54 12.42
CA GLY A 27 -11.05 20.65 11.61
C GLY A 27 -10.50 20.19 10.25
N LYS A 28 -9.25 20.56 9.93
CA LYS A 28 -8.56 20.10 8.71
C LYS A 28 -8.37 18.59 8.81
N ARG A 29 -9.07 17.87 7.93
CA ARG A 29 -9.19 16.40 7.97
C ARG A 29 -9.18 15.76 6.58
N HIS A 30 -9.02 16.57 5.54
CA HIS A 30 -9.01 16.13 4.16
C HIS A 30 -7.70 16.59 3.49
N PRO A 31 -7.32 15.99 2.35
CA PRO A 31 -6.02 16.27 1.73
C PRO A 31 -5.90 17.70 1.21
N THR A 32 -4.67 18.20 1.18
CA THR A 32 -4.28 19.39 0.40
C THR A 32 -3.50 18.92 -0.82
N VAL A 33 -3.99 19.25 -2.01
CA VAL A 33 -3.40 18.86 -3.30
C VAL A 33 -2.72 20.08 -3.91
N GLY A 34 -1.42 19.98 -4.19
CA GLY A 34 -0.65 21.04 -4.85
C GLY A 34 -0.91 21.13 -6.35
N ASP A 35 -0.19 22.03 -7.01
CA ASP A 35 -0.42 22.37 -8.42
C ASP A 35 0.07 21.29 -9.38
N ASN A 36 -0.56 21.22 -10.55
CA ASN A 36 -0.22 20.29 -11.64
C ASN A 36 -0.24 18.80 -11.23
N VAL A 37 -0.97 18.47 -10.16
CA VAL A 37 -1.10 17.09 -9.68
C VAL A 37 -2.05 16.29 -10.56
N ILE A 38 -1.72 15.02 -10.80
CA ILE A 38 -2.60 14.07 -11.48
C ILE A 38 -3.03 12.99 -10.49
N ILE A 39 -4.34 12.80 -10.33
CA ILE A 39 -4.91 11.74 -9.49
C ILE A 39 -5.72 10.78 -10.37
N ALA A 40 -5.13 9.62 -10.66
CA ALA A 40 -5.68 8.64 -11.56
C ALA A 40 -6.90 7.90 -10.98
N ALA A 41 -7.64 7.22 -11.86
CA ALA A 41 -8.95 6.67 -11.56
C ALA A 41 -8.94 5.75 -10.34
N GLY A 42 -9.97 5.87 -9.50
CA GLY A 42 -10.16 5.02 -8.32
C GLY A 42 -9.18 5.22 -7.16
N ALA A 43 -8.25 6.18 -7.25
CA ALA A 43 -7.31 6.45 -6.16
C ALA A 43 -8.03 7.01 -4.91
N LYS A 44 -7.54 6.67 -3.72
CA LYS A 44 -8.04 7.16 -2.43
C LYS A 44 -6.92 7.89 -1.71
N VAL A 45 -7.11 9.18 -1.48
CA VAL A 45 -6.20 10.03 -0.72
C VAL A 45 -6.91 10.40 0.58
N LEU A 46 -6.38 9.92 1.70
CA LEU A 46 -7.09 9.91 2.98
C LEU A 46 -6.30 10.63 4.09
N GLY A 47 -6.97 11.56 4.77
CA GLY A 47 -6.47 12.30 5.92
C GLY A 47 -5.98 13.70 5.60
N SER A 48 -5.57 14.44 6.63
CA SER A 48 -4.90 15.74 6.51
C SER A 48 -3.45 15.55 6.04
N ILE A 49 -3.28 15.17 4.77
CA ILE A 49 -1.99 14.96 4.11
C ILE A 49 -1.82 15.90 2.93
N THR A 50 -0.56 16.21 2.61
CA THR A 50 -0.21 17.08 1.48
C THR A 50 0.28 16.25 0.32
N ILE A 51 -0.25 16.51 -0.88
CA ILE A 51 0.27 16.01 -2.14
C ILE A 51 1.07 17.15 -2.79
N GLY A 52 2.38 16.98 -2.90
CA GLY A 52 3.26 17.99 -3.48
C GLY A 52 2.95 18.26 -4.95
N GLU A 53 3.38 19.42 -5.42
CA GLU A 53 3.24 19.84 -6.82
C GLU A 53 3.85 18.84 -7.80
N ASN A 54 3.29 18.76 -9.00
CA ASN A 54 3.69 17.84 -10.08
C ASN A 54 3.65 16.35 -9.71
N ALA A 55 3.05 16.00 -8.56
CA ALA A 55 2.94 14.62 -8.14
C ALA A 55 1.88 13.86 -8.96
N LYS A 56 2.09 12.56 -9.09
CA LYS A 56 1.21 11.65 -9.82
C LYS A 56 0.76 10.53 -8.90
N ILE A 57 -0.54 10.43 -8.65
CA ILE A 57 -1.14 9.34 -7.88
C ILE A 57 -1.69 8.31 -8.87
N GLY A 58 -1.16 7.09 -8.80
CA GLY A 58 -1.54 5.98 -9.68
C GLY A 58 -2.95 5.49 -9.44
N ALA A 59 -3.51 4.80 -10.44
CA ALA A 59 -4.87 4.30 -10.40
C ALA A 59 -5.04 3.29 -9.25
N GLY A 60 -6.15 3.39 -8.51
CA GLY A 60 -6.44 2.53 -7.37
C GLY A 60 -5.51 2.67 -6.16
N ALA A 61 -4.54 3.60 -6.17
CA ALA A 61 -3.61 3.77 -5.06
C ALA A 61 -4.32 4.26 -3.78
N VAL A 62 -3.86 3.81 -2.61
CA VAL A 62 -4.38 4.27 -1.31
C VAL A 62 -3.29 5.05 -0.57
N VAL A 63 -3.41 6.37 -0.60
CA VAL A 63 -2.42 7.31 -0.07
C VAL A 63 -2.84 7.78 1.32
N ILE A 64 -2.02 7.45 2.32
CA ILE A 64 -2.25 7.77 3.74
C ILE A 64 -1.07 8.54 4.36
N LYS A 65 -0.10 8.94 3.55
CA LYS A 65 1.09 9.73 3.94
C LYS A 65 1.29 10.84 2.92
N SER A 66 1.83 11.98 3.37
CA SER A 66 2.17 13.08 2.48
C SER A 66 3.15 12.64 1.38
N VAL A 67 2.95 13.20 0.19
CA VAL A 67 3.69 12.85 -1.03
C VAL A 67 4.58 14.04 -1.39
N PRO A 68 5.90 13.84 -1.56
CA PRO A 68 6.79 14.91 -1.99
C PRO A 68 6.43 15.44 -3.39
N ALA A 69 6.92 16.63 -3.72
CA ALA A 69 6.81 17.16 -5.08
C ALA A 69 7.49 16.23 -6.11
N ASN A 70 7.10 16.36 -7.38
CA ASN A 70 7.68 15.61 -8.51
C ASN A 70 7.71 14.08 -8.32
N SER A 71 6.78 13.55 -7.52
CA SER A 71 6.78 12.14 -7.11
C SER A 71 5.64 11.35 -7.73
N THR A 72 5.86 10.07 -7.99
CA THR A 72 4.80 9.14 -8.42
C THR A 72 4.53 8.13 -7.32
N VAL A 73 3.25 7.95 -6.96
CA VAL A 73 2.80 7.03 -5.91
C VAL A 73 1.90 5.96 -6.49
N VAL A 74 2.14 4.70 -6.15
CA VAL A 74 1.34 3.56 -6.60
C VAL A 74 1.12 2.54 -5.48
N GLY A 75 0.12 1.68 -5.64
CA GLY A 75 -0.12 0.54 -4.77
C GLY A 75 -1.04 0.80 -3.56
N VAL A 76 -1.29 -0.28 -2.82
CA VAL A 76 -2.11 -0.29 -1.60
C VAL A 76 -1.34 -1.07 -0.52
N PRO A 77 -0.78 -0.41 0.51
CA PRO A 77 -0.73 1.04 0.71
C PRO A 77 0.17 1.73 -0.32
N GLY A 78 -0.16 2.99 -0.64
CA GLY A 78 0.56 3.80 -1.62
C GLY A 78 2.00 4.08 -1.20
N ARG A 79 2.94 3.85 -2.11
CA ARG A 79 4.37 4.12 -1.93
C ARG A 79 4.91 4.96 -3.07
N VAL A 80 5.83 5.87 -2.76
CA VAL A 80 6.58 6.64 -3.76
C VAL A 80 7.51 5.68 -4.50
N VAL A 81 7.41 5.66 -5.83
CA VAL A 81 8.22 4.81 -6.73
C VAL A 81 9.13 5.62 -7.66
N ILE A 82 8.80 6.90 -7.86
CA ILE A 82 9.59 7.85 -8.63
C ILE A 82 9.58 9.15 -7.84
N GLN A 83 10.72 9.84 -7.76
CA GLN A 83 10.83 11.20 -7.25
C GLN A 83 11.92 11.92 -8.03
N ASP A 84 11.63 13.15 -8.46
CA ASP A 84 12.56 13.99 -9.23
C ASP A 84 13.11 13.28 -10.49
N GLY A 85 12.26 12.48 -11.13
CA GLY A 85 12.63 11.69 -12.32
C GLY A 85 13.47 10.44 -12.04
N VAL A 86 13.89 10.22 -10.78
CA VAL A 86 14.67 9.05 -10.37
C VAL A 86 13.73 8.00 -9.78
N LYS A 87 13.89 6.74 -10.22
CA LYS A 87 13.22 5.61 -9.57
C LYS A 87 13.82 5.40 -8.19
N ILE A 88 13.05 5.69 -7.14
CA ILE A 88 13.46 5.35 -5.78
C ILE A 88 13.05 3.89 -5.56
N GLY A 89 14.01 3.08 -5.10
CA GLY A 89 13.95 1.63 -5.08
C GLY A 89 12.61 1.02 -4.69
N LEU A 90 12.21 0.00 -5.43
CA LEU A 90 11.30 -1.03 -4.96
C LEU A 90 12.11 -1.95 -4.02
N PRO A 91 11.59 -2.43 -2.87
CA PRO A 91 11.76 -3.85 -2.62
C PRO A 91 10.99 -4.52 -3.76
N ASP A 92 11.76 -5.01 -4.71
CA ASP A 92 11.41 -5.95 -5.77
C ASP A 92 9.90 -6.23 -5.96
N LEU A 93 9.29 -5.63 -6.99
CA LEU A 93 7.94 -5.96 -7.42
C LEU A 93 7.91 -7.20 -8.33
N GLU A 94 8.96 -8.03 -8.35
CA GLU A 94 8.85 -9.40 -8.85
C GLU A 94 7.86 -10.17 -7.97
N HIS A 95 6.60 -10.21 -8.42
CA HIS A 95 5.53 -10.98 -7.79
C HIS A 95 5.86 -12.50 -7.77
N GLY A 96 6.90 -12.94 -8.47
CA GLY A 96 7.43 -14.30 -8.41
C GLY A 96 8.38 -14.61 -7.24
N LYS A 97 8.79 -13.61 -6.44
CA LYS A 97 9.69 -13.78 -5.28
C LYS A 97 9.11 -13.30 -3.95
N LEU A 98 7.81 -13.02 -3.89
CA LEU A 98 7.16 -12.83 -2.60
C LEU A 98 7.20 -14.19 -1.87
N PRO A 99 7.71 -14.26 -0.63
CA PRO A 99 7.60 -15.48 0.15
C PRO A 99 6.11 -15.77 0.29
N ASP A 100 5.64 -16.84 -0.36
CA ASP A 100 4.24 -17.23 -0.34
C ASP A 100 3.91 -17.62 1.12
N PRO A 101 3.11 -16.81 1.84
CA PRO A 101 2.82 -17.06 3.25
C PRO A 101 2.01 -18.34 3.44
N ILE A 102 1.28 -18.78 2.40
CA ILE A 102 0.55 -20.05 2.39
C ILE A 102 1.55 -21.19 2.20
N LEU A 103 2.50 -21.07 1.27
CA LEU A 103 3.55 -22.09 1.10
C LEU A 103 4.41 -22.23 2.36
N ALA A 104 4.85 -21.13 2.96
CA ALA A 104 5.61 -21.13 4.20
C ALA A 104 4.81 -21.80 5.35
N PHE A 105 3.50 -21.55 5.41
CA PHE A 105 2.62 -22.20 6.37
C PHE A 105 2.47 -23.70 6.08
N CYS A 106 2.28 -24.09 4.82
CA CYS A 106 2.22 -25.49 4.39
C CYS A 106 3.52 -26.26 4.70
N GLU A 107 4.68 -25.66 4.46
CA GLU A 107 5.98 -26.25 4.81
C GLU A 107 6.13 -26.44 6.33
N GLN A 108 5.66 -25.47 7.11
CA GLN A 108 5.68 -25.56 8.57
C GLN A 108 4.72 -26.64 9.10
N LEU A 109 3.54 -26.76 8.50
CA LEU A 109 2.59 -27.83 8.80
C LEU A 109 3.16 -29.20 8.44
N GLN A 110 3.81 -29.34 7.28
CA GLN A 110 4.39 -30.60 6.82
C GLN A 110 5.51 -31.07 7.77
N LYS A 111 6.41 -30.17 8.18
CA LYS A 111 7.44 -30.48 9.20
C LYS A 111 6.83 -30.93 10.53
N ARG A 112 5.69 -30.33 10.93
CA ARG A 112 5.02 -30.71 12.18
C ARG A 112 4.37 -32.09 12.07
N ILE A 113 3.77 -32.41 10.91
CA ILE A 113 3.20 -33.73 10.63
C ILE A 113 4.31 -34.79 10.66
N GLU A 114 5.42 -34.58 9.96
CA GLU A 114 6.55 -35.52 9.95
C GLU A 114 7.11 -35.76 11.37
N ALA A 115 7.28 -34.70 12.17
CA ALA A 115 7.73 -34.83 13.55
C ALA A 115 6.75 -35.65 14.40
N LEU A 116 5.45 -35.46 14.22
CA LEU A 116 4.41 -36.23 14.92
C LEU A 116 4.38 -37.69 14.46
N GLU A 117 4.55 -37.97 13.17
CA GLU A 117 4.61 -39.33 12.64
C GLU A 117 5.82 -40.10 13.16
N ILE A 118 6.98 -39.44 13.28
CA ILE A 118 8.18 -40.03 13.88
C ILE A 118 7.93 -40.36 15.36
N GLN A 119 7.35 -39.45 16.11
CA GLN A 119 6.99 -39.67 17.52
C GLN A 119 5.98 -40.80 17.69
N LEU A 120 4.98 -40.88 16.80
CA LEU A 120 3.98 -41.94 16.82
C LEU A 120 4.64 -43.30 16.59
N LYS A 121 5.49 -43.43 15.56
CA LYS A 121 6.24 -44.66 15.28
C LYS A 121 7.12 -45.07 16.45
N ALA A 122 7.86 -44.14 17.05
CA ALA A 122 8.70 -44.43 18.22
C ALA A 122 7.90 -44.94 19.42
N LYS A 123 6.68 -44.43 19.62
CA LYS A 123 5.81 -44.81 20.73
C LYS A 123 5.09 -46.14 20.47
N THR A 124 4.71 -46.42 19.22
CA THR A 124 4.14 -47.72 18.83
C THR A 124 5.18 -48.85 18.90
N SER A 125 6.47 -48.55 18.67
CA SER A 125 7.57 -49.52 18.82
C SER A 125 7.99 -49.78 20.28
N SER A 126 7.57 -48.96 21.24
CA SER A 126 7.83 -49.19 22.68
C SER A 126 6.72 -49.97 23.40
N ASP A 127 5.57 -50.15 22.73
CA ASP A 127 4.40 -50.90 23.24
C ASP A 127 4.34 -52.35 22.70
N HIS A 128 5.43 -52.87 22.14
CA HIS A 128 5.64 -54.29 21.77
C HIS A 128 6.96 -54.78 22.37
#